data_AF-A0A358M4P3-F1
#
_entry.id   AF-A0A358M4P3-F1
#
_cell.length_a   1.000
_cell.length_b   1.000
_cell.length_c   1.000
_cell.angle_alpha   90.00
_cell.angle_beta   90.00
_cell.angle_gamma   90.00
#
_symmetry.space_group_name_H-M   'P 1'
#
loop_
_entity.id
_entity.type
_entity.pdbx_description
1 polymer ?
#
loop_
_entity_poly.entity_id
_entity_poly.type
_entity_poly.pdbx_seq_one_letter_code
_entity_poly.pdbx_strand_id
1 'polypeptide(L)'
;EGGIQAADKENDSPMIHYVDALGGGHFKNVPELLYKLVTEGPGAVKWLNDLGVMFDKEADGTMLTTHGGGTSRKRMHAAKDYSGA
;
A
#
# COMPACT_ATOMS: atom_id res chain seq x y z
N GLU A 1 5.55 10.20 -7.92
CA GLU A 1 5.80 9.99 -6.48
C GLU A 1 5.88 8.49 -6.20
N GLY A 2 6.80 8.07 -5.35
CA GLY A 2 6.96 6.66 -4.96
C GLY A 2 6.18 6.35 -3.68
N GLY A 3 6.07 5.06 -3.35
CA GLY A 3 5.41 4.60 -2.13
C GLY A 3 5.24 3.09 -2.11
N ILE A 4 4.78 2.56 -0.98
CA ILE A 4 4.42 1.14 -0.82
C ILE A 4 2.90 1.02 -0.76
N GLN A 5 2.35 0.03 -1.48
CA GLN A 5 0.92 -0.21 -1.50
C GLN A 5 0.51 -1.30 -0.53
N ALA A 6 -0.48 -1.04 0.34
CA ALA A 6 -1.09 -2.04 1.20
C ALA A 6 -2.57 -1.75 1.45
N ALA A 7 -3.42 -2.77 1.31
CA ALA A 7 -4.86 -2.65 1.53
C ALA A 7 -5.19 -2.69 3.03
N ASP A 8 -4.87 -1.60 3.74
CA ASP A 8 -4.98 -1.47 5.20
C ASP A 8 -6.13 -0.54 5.66
N LYS A 9 -6.95 -0.06 4.72
CA LYS A 9 -8.10 0.83 4.97
C LYS A 9 -9.40 0.06 5.05
N GLU A 10 -10.33 0.58 5.86
CA GLU A 10 -11.66 -0.03 6.08
C GLU A 10 -12.45 -0.25 4.79
N ASN A 11 -12.27 0.61 3.80
CA ASN A 11 -12.96 0.55 2.51
C ASN A 11 -12.18 -0.20 1.41
N ASP A 12 -11.11 -0.89 1.77
CA ASP A 12 -10.25 -1.65 0.88
C ASP A 12 -10.12 -3.11 1.34
N SER A 13 -9.53 -3.96 0.49
CA SER A 13 -9.21 -5.34 0.88
C SER A 13 -8.09 -5.91 0.02
N PRO A 14 -7.36 -6.94 0.51
CA PRO A 14 -6.38 -7.67 -0.29
C PRO A 14 -6.93 -8.16 -1.63
N MET A 15 -8.22 -8.53 -1.70
CA MET A 15 -8.83 -9.01 -2.95
C MET A 15 -9.11 -7.90 -3.96
N ILE A 16 -9.48 -6.70 -3.50
CA ILE A 16 -9.60 -5.54 -4.40
C ILE A 16 -8.20 -5.19 -4.95
N HIS A 17 -7.20 -5.16 -4.08
CA HIS A 17 -5.81 -4.94 -4.49
C HIS A 17 -5.31 -6.02 -5.46
N TYR A 18 -5.68 -7.29 -5.24
CA TYR A 18 -5.37 -8.39 -6.15
C TYR A 18 -5.87 -8.12 -7.58
N VAL A 19 -7.14 -7.72 -7.71
CA VAL A 19 -7.75 -7.45 -9.03
C VAL A 19 -7.06 -6.28 -9.72
N ASP A 20 -6.78 -5.20 -8.99
CA ASP A 20 -6.06 -4.04 -9.53
C ASP A 20 -4.66 -4.44 -10.02
N ALA A 21 -3.91 -5.19 -9.22
CA ALA A 21 -2.54 -5.59 -9.53
C ALA A 21 -2.47 -6.68 -10.61
N LEU A 22 -3.47 -7.55 -10.71
CA LEU A 22 -3.61 -8.52 -11.81
C LEU A 22 -3.88 -7.79 -13.13
N GLY A 23 -4.78 -6.81 -13.12
CA GLY A 23 -5.05 -5.96 -14.28
C GLY A 23 -3.83 -5.14 -14.68
N GLY A 24 -3.15 -4.51 -13.72
CA GLY A 24 -1.91 -3.75 -13.94
C GLY A 24 -0.74 -4.58 -14.45
N GLY A 25 -0.67 -5.87 -14.10
CA GLY A 25 0.30 -6.82 -14.63
C GLY A 25 -0.10 -7.45 -15.97
N HIS A 26 -1.17 -6.96 -16.61
CA HIS A 26 -1.71 -7.49 -17.86
C HIS A 26 -1.98 -9.01 -17.82
N PHE A 27 -2.45 -9.51 -16.67
CA PHE A 27 -2.73 -10.93 -16.43
C PHE A 27 -1.52 -11.87 -16.59
N LYS A 28 -0.29 -11.34 -16.51
CA LYS A 28 0.97 -12.12 -16.57
C LYS A 28 1.58 -12.39 -15.20
N ASN A 29 0.91 -11.96 -14.14
CA ASN A 29 1.33 -12.20 -12.77
C ASN A 29 1.29 -13.71 -12.47
N VAL A 30 2.19 -14.15 -11.60
CA VAL A 30 2.11 -15.48 -10.99
C VAL A 30 1.05 -15.42 -9.88
N PRO A 31 -0.12 -16.09 -10.02
CA PRO A 31 -1.27 -15.87 -9.14
C PRO A 31 -0.97 -16.09 -7.65
N GLU A 32 -0.22 -17.14 -7.31
CA GLU A 32 0.14 -17.47 -5.94
C GLU A 32 1.04 -16.42 -5.30
N LEU A 33 1.99 -15.86 -6.07
CA LEU A 33 2.87 -14.80 -5.58
C LEU A 33 2.12 -13.48 -5.43
N LEU A 34 1.24 -13.17 -6.38
CA LEU A 34 0.40 -11.98 -6.30
C LEU A 34 -0.53 -12.03 -5.09
N TYR A 35 -1.18 -13.18 -4.87
CA TYR A 35 -2.06 -13.38 -3.73
C TYR A 35 -1.30 -13.21 -2.41
N LYS A 36 -0.11 -13.82 -2.30
CA LYS A 36 0.73 -13.67 -1.11
C LYS A 36 1.13 -12.22 -0.87
N LEU A 37 1.57 -11.52 -1.93
CA LEU A 37 1.98 -10.12 -1.85
C LEU A 37 0.87 -9.22 -1.31
N VAL A 38 -0.34 -9.32 -1.86
CA VAL A 38 -1.45 -8.42 -1.48
C VAL A 38 -2.05 -8.76 -0.11
N THR A 39 -1.94 -10.01 0.35
CA THR A 39 -2.45 -10.45 1.65
C THR A 39 -1.47 -10.19 2.78
N GLU A 40 -0.16 -10.34 2.55
CA GLU A 40 0.88 -10.08 3.56
C GLU A 40 1.30 -8.61 3.63
N GLY A 41 1.04 -7.83 2.57
CA GLY A 41 1.40 -6.41 2.47
C GLY A 41 0.97 -5.53 3.67
N PRO A 42 -0.29 -5.60 4.14
CA PRO A 42 -0.73 -4.83 5.32
C PRO A 42 0.07 -5.14 6.58
N GLY A 43 0.41 -6.42 6.81
CA GLY A 43 1.24 -6.83 7.93
C GLY A 43 2.66 -6.27 7.83
N ALA A 44 3.24 -6.29 6.62
CA ALA A 44 4.57 -5.72 6.36
C ALA A 44 4.60 -4.20 6.58
N VAL A 45 3.59 -3.45 6.11
CA VAL A 45 3.51 -2.01 6.33
C VAL A 45 3.36 -1.68 7.81
N LYS A 46 2.52 -2.42 8.55
CA LYS A 46 2.39 -2.27 10.00
C LYS A 46 3.73 -2.52 10.70
N TRP A 47 4.44 -3.59 10.33
CA TRP A 47 5.74 -3.91 10.90
C TRP A 47 6.78 -2.80 10.64
N LEU A 48 6.83 -2.26 9.42
CA LEU A 48 7.71 -1.12 9.09
C LEU A 48 7.37 0.12 9.91
N ASN A 49 6.09 0.42 10.08
CA ASN A 49 5.63 1.50 10.94
C ASN A 49 6.09 1.30 12.39
N ASP A 50 5.96 0.08 12.92
CA ASP A 50 6.36 -0.27 14.28
C ASP A 50 7.88 -0.20 14.47
N LEU A 51 8.67 -0.43 13.40
CA LEU A 51 10.12 -0.23 13.39
C LEU A 51 10.56 1.24 13.37
N GLY A 52 9.64 2.18 13.13
CA GLY A 52 9.94 3.61 13.11
C GLY A 52 10.07 4.23 11.71
N VAL A 53 9.62 3.54 10.65
CA VAL A 53 9.50 4.18 9.33
C VAL A 53 8.53 5.36 9.43
N MET A 54 8.98 6.53 8.96
CA MET A 54 8.25 7.79 9.05
C MET A 54 7.19 7.93 7.95
N PHE A 55 6.24 7.00 7.90
CA PHE A 55 5.08 7.16 7.03
C PHE A 55 4.33 8.45 7.38
N ASP A 56 3.81 9.12 6.35
CA ASP A 56 2.94 10.27 6.53
C ASP A 56 1.70 9.86 7.33
N LYS A 57 1.35 10.66 8.34
CA LYS A 57 0.25 10.39 9.27
C LYS A 57 -0.61 11.61 9.49
N GLU A 58 -1.89 11.37 9.74
CA GLU A 58 -2.80 12.33 10.34
C GLU A 58 -2.40 12.63 11.79
N ALA A 59 -2.99 13.66 12.38
CA ALA A 59 -2.70 14.07 13.76
C ALA A 59 -3.03 12.98 14.81
N ASP A 60 -3.93 12.05 14.49
CA ASP A 60 -4.30 10.92 15.34
C ASP A 60 -3.38 9.69 15.17
N GLY A 61 -2.38 9.77 14.29
CA GLY A 61 -1.43 8.70 13.99
C GLY A 61 -1.87 7.75 12.87
N THR A 62 -3.05 7.96 12.27
CA THR A 62 -3.50 7.19 11.11
C THR A 62 -2.59 7.44 9.91
N MET A 63 -2.01 6.37 9.34
CA MET A 63 -1.17 6.50 8.15
C MET A 63 -1.98 6.99 6.95
N LEU A 64 -1.49 8.04 6.30
CA LEU A 64 -2.06 8.59 5.08
C LEU A 64 -1.85 7.63 3.91
N THR A 65 -2.81 7.64 2.98
CA THR A 65 -2.74 6.88 1.73
C THR A 65 -3.22 7.72 0.56
N THR A 66 -2.51 7.64 -0.56
CA THR A 66 -2.88 8.25 -1.84
C THR A 66 -3.18 7.19 -2.89
N HIS A 67 -3.54 7.62 -4.11
CA HIS A 67 -3.72 6.73 -5.24
C HIS A 67 -2.37 6.39 -5.88
N GLY A 68 -2.11 5.10 -6.07
CA GLY A 68 -1.06 4.63 -6.98
C GLY A 68 -1.61 4.50 -8.41
N GLY A 69 -0.72 4.48 -9.41
CA GLY A 69 -1.11 4.15 -10.77
C GLY A 69 -1.78 2.77 -10.83
N GLY A 70 -2.90 2.65 -11.53
CA GLY A 70 -3.64 1.39 -11.69
C GLY A 70 -4.43 0.92 -10.46
N THR A 71 -4.59 1.77 -9.43
CA THR A 71 -5.33 1.42 -8.20
C THR A 71 -6.76 1.94 -8.21
N SER A 72 -7.71 1.13 -7.72
CA SER A 72 -9.11 1.51 -7.54
C SER A 72 -9.44 2.06 -6.15
N ARG A 73 -8.53 1.94 -5.18
CA ARG A 73 -8.63 2.54 -3.84
C ARG A 73 -7.32 3.23 -3.45
N LYS A 74 -7.40 4.18 -2.52
CA LYS A 74 -6.23 4.80 -1.90
C LYS A 74 -5.58 3.76 -0.99
N ARG A 75 -4.33 3.42 -1.29
CA ARG A 75 -3.56 2.42 -0.54
C ARG A 75 -2.05 2.61 -0.60
N MET A 76 -1.59 3.73 -1.17
CA MET A 76 -0.17 4.03 -1.31
C MET A 76 0.31 4.85 -0.12
N HIS A 77 1.15 4.25 0.72
CA HIS A 77 1.84 4.93 1.81
C HIS A 77 3.14 5.53 1.29
N ALA A 78 3.40 6.78 1.70
CA ALA A 78 4.64 7.49 1.42
C ALA A 78 5.22 8.04 2.72
N ALA A 79 6.48 8.44 2.66
CA ALA A 79 7.13 9.28 3.65
C ALA A 79 7.52 10.54 2.89
N LYS A 80 6.91 11.68 3.22
CA LYS A 80 7.32 12.95 2.62
C LYS A 80 8.75 13.28 3.01
N ASP A 81 9.40 14.12 2.23
CA ASP A 81 10.67 14.68 2.66
C ASP A 81 10.44 15.63 3.84
N TYR A 82 10.99 15.27 4.99
CA TYR A 82 10.96 16.09 6.21
C TYR A 82 12.23 16.94 6.37
N SER A 83 13.23 16.79 5.48
CA SER A 83 14.46 17.58 5.49
C SER A 83 14.34 18.93 4.77
N GLY A 84 13.29 19.12 3.96
CA GLY A 84 12.93 20.41 3.36
C GLY A 84 13.72 20.78 2.11
N ALA A 85 14.22 19.79 1.35
CA ALA A 85 14.79 20.02 0.03
C ALA A 85 13.71 20.14 -1.06
#